data_AF-A0A518HNI7-F1
#
_entry.id   AF-A0A518HNI7-F1
#
_cell.length_a   1.000
_cell.length_b   1.000
_cell.length_c   1.000
_cell.angle_alpha   90.00
_cell.angle_beta   90.00
_cell.angle_gamma   90.00
#
_symmetry.space_group_name_H-M   'P 1'
#
loop_
_entity.id
_entity.type
_entity.pdbx_description
1 polymer ?
#
loop_
_entity_poly.entity_id
_entity_poly.type
_entity_poly.pdbx_seq_one_letter_code
_entity_poly.pdbx_strand_id
1 'polypeptide(L)' 'MAKQKSKQKPTKKLTERINLRVTEKELELLELASENDDRSLSNWARRVLVHEAKRQLSKKT' A
#
# COMPACT_ATOMS: atom_id res chain seq x y z
N MET A 1 -25.05 29.30 -20.19
CA MET A 1 -23.81 28.88 -19.50
C MET A 1 -24.16 28.15 -18.19
N ALA A 2 -24.52 26.86 -18.25
CA ALA A 2 -24.87 26.08 -17.05
C ALA A 2 -23.67 25.21 -16.63
N LYS A 3 -23.18 25.44 -15.40
CA LYS A 3 -22.00 24.83 -14.80
C LYS A 3 -22.15 23.30 -14.74
N GLN A 4 -21.26 22.57 -15.42
CA GLN A 4 -21.10 21.13 -15.23
C GLN A 4 -20.57 20.85 -13.82
N LYS A 5 -21.42 20.32 -12.94
CA LYS A 5 -20.98 19.76 -11.66
C LYS A 5 -20.24 18.46 -11.96
N SER A 6 -18.92 18.46 -11.75
CA SER A 6 -18.08 17.28 -11.82
C SER A 6 -18.58 16.24 -10.82
N LYS A 7 -19.06 15.10 -11.34
CA LYS A 7 -19.40 13.92 -10.55
C LYS A 7 -18.11 13.38 -9.92
N GLN A 8 -17.82 13.80 -8.68
CA GLN A 8 -16.89 13.07 -7.82
C GLN A 8 -17.48 11.67 -7.61
N LYS A 9 -16.94 10.67 -8.33
CA LYS A 9 -17.21 9.27 -8.03
C LYS A 9 -16.70 9.02 -6.60
N PRO A 10 -17.54 8.60 -5.65
CA PRO A 10 -17.05 8.18 -4.35
C PRO A 10 -16.28 6.89 -4.56
N THR A 11 -14.95 6.98 -4.61
CA THR A 11 -14.08 5.81 -4.49
C THR A 11 -14.19 5.31 -3.06
N LYS A 12 -15.21 4.48 -2.81
CA LYS A 12 -15.43 3.81 -1.53
C LYS A 12 -14.14 3.06 -1.20
N LYS A 13 -13.42 3.53 -0.17
CA LYS A 13 -12.17 2.89 0.26
C LYS A 13 -12.55 1.55 0.90
N LEU A 14 -12.21 0.45 0.23
CA LEU A 14 -12.29 -0.87 0.82
C LEU A 14 -11.03 -1.08 1.68
N THR A 15 -11.22 -1.55 2.90
CA THR A 15 -10.13 -1.84 3.83
C THR A 15 -10.23 -3.28 4.25
N GLU A 16 -9.15 -4.03 4.05
CA GLU A 16 -9.01 -5.40 4.51
C GLU A 16 -7.75 -5.48 5.38
N ARG A 17 -7.84 -6.22 6.49
CA ARG A 17 -6.71 -6.39 7.41
C ARG A 17 -5.88 -7.59 6.96
N ILE A 18 -4.60 -7.36 6.74
CA ILE A 18 -3.62 -8.41 6.39
C ILE A 18 -2.77 -8.69 7.63
N ASN A 19 -2.79 -9.92 8.13
CA ASN A 19 -1.90 -10.36 9.19
C ASN A 19 -0.74 -11.15 8.56
N LEU A 20 0.48 -10.62 8.65
CA LEU A 20 1.68 -11.28 8.14
C LEU A 20 2.27 -12.18 9.22
N ARG A 21 2.66 -13.40 8.83
CA ARG A 21 3.51 -14.26 9.67
C ARG A 21 4.95 -14.03 9.24
N VAL A 22 5.77 -13.55 10.15
CA VAL A 22 7.19 -13.24 9.93
C VAL A 22 8.01 -13.76 11.10
N THR A 23 9.27 -14.05 10.84
CA THR A 23 10.28 -14.32 11.87
C THR A 23 10.71 -13.00 12.53
N GLU A 24 11.40 -13.11 13.67
CA GLU A 24 11.95 -11.95 14.39
C GLU A 24 12.89 -11.12 13.51
N LYS A 25 13.83 -11.78 12.82
CA LYS A 25 14.77 -11.11 11.90
C LYS A 25 14.07 -10.39 10.75
N GLU A 26 12.99 -10.96 10.23
CA GLU A 26 12.20 -10.32 9.19
C GLU A 26 11.46 -9.10 9.75
N LEU A 27 10.90 -9.19 10.97
CA LEU A 27 10.22 -8.07 11.61
C LEU A 27 11.18 -6.89 11.81
N GLU A 28 12.37 -7.13 12.36
CA GLU A 28 13.40 -6.10 12.55
C GLU A 28 13.76 -5.39 11.24
N LEU A 29 13.91 -6.16 10.15
CA LEU A 29 14.19 -5.61 8.83
C LEU A 29 13.06 -4.72 8.32
N LEU A 30 11.80 -5.14 8.50
CA LEU A 30 10.64 -4.36 8.06
C LEU A 30 10.49 -3.07 8.91
N GLU A 31 10.77 -3.13 10.21
CA GLU A 31 10.75 -1.98 11.11
C GLU A 31 11.80 -0.94 10.69
N LEU A 32 13.07 -1.36 10.56
CA LEU A 32 14.17 -0.49 10.12
C LEU A 32 13.87 0.15 8.75
N ALA A 33 13.34 -0.63 7.80
CA ALA A 33 12.99 -0.12 6.48
C ALA A 33 11.83 0.89 6.53
N SER A 34 10.89 0.72 7.47
CA SER A 34 9.77 1.65 7.66
C SER A 34 10.19 2.97 8.31
N GLU A 35 11.14 2.91 9.24
CA GLU A 35 11.75 4.08 9.88
C GLU A 35 12.49 4.96 8.86
N ASN A 36 13.28 4.32 7.98
CA ASN A 36 14.02 5.03 6.92
C ASN A 36 13.11 5.77 5.89
N ASP A 37 11.82 5.44 5.80
CA ASP A 37 10.85 6.06 4.89
C ASP A 37 9.86 6.97 5.68
N ASP A 38 10.16 7.29 6.94
CA ASP A 38 9.37 8.11 7.87
C ASP A 38 7.89 7.71 7.94
N ARG A 39 7.62 6.40 8.00
CA ARG A 39 6.25 5.85 7.98
C ARG A 39 6.04 4.80 9.04
N SER A 40 4.78 4.65 9.44
CA SER A 40 4.38 3.47 10.19
C SER A 40 4.58 2.20 9.38
N LEU A 41 5.03 1.13 10.05
CA LEU A 41 5.23 -0.19 9.50
C LEU A 41 4.04 -0.66 8.63
N SER A 42 2.82 -0.48 9.11
CA SER A 42 1.60 -0.86 8.38
C SER A 42 1.42 -0.11 7.05
N ASN A 43 1.69 1.20 7.03
CA ASN A 43 1.54 2.02 5.81
C ASN A 43 2.68 1.75 4.82
N TRP A 44 3.90 1.57 5.33
CA TRP A 44 5.05 1.17 4.55
C TRP A 44 4.82 -0.21 3.90
N ALA A 45 4.44 -1.23 4.67
CA ALA A 45 4.16 -2.57 4.17
C ALA A 45 3.05 -2.58 3.10
N ARG A 46 1.96 -1.81 3.30
CA ARG A 46 0.90 -1.65 2.28
C ARG A 46 1.46 -1.12 0.96
N ARG A 47 2.35 -0.13 1.00
CA ARG A 47 2.95 0.46 -0.22
C ARG A 47 3.85 -0.53 -0.93
N VAL A 48 4.68 -1.24 -0.18
CA VAL A 48 5.58 -2.27 -0.73
C VAL A 48 4.77 -3.38 -1.41
N LEU A 49 3.72 -3.90 -0.75
CA LEU A 49 2.84 -4.92 -1.31
C LEU A 49 2.16 -4.47 -2.62
N VAL A 50 1.63 -3.24 -2.65
CA VAL A 50 0.99 -2.68 -3.85
C VAL A 50 2.02 -2.45 -4.97
N HIS A 51 3.22 -1.98 -4.64
CA HIS A 51 4.28 -1.76 -5.62
C HIS A 51 4.74 -3.07 -6.25
N GLU A 52 5.00 -4.09 -5.44
CA GLU A 52 5.44 -5.40 -5.92
C GLU A 52 4.35 -6.08 -6.75
N ALA A 53 3.07 -6.00 -6.35
CA ALA A 53 1.97 -6.51 -7.17
C ALA A 53 1.91 -5.86 -8.56
N LYS A 54 2.09 -4.53 -8.64
CA LYS A 54 2.16 -3.81 -9.93
C LYS A 54 3.34 -4.28 -10.78
N ARG A 55 4.52 -4.42 -10.18
CA ARG A 55 5.75 -4.88 -10.84
C ARG A 55 5.61 -6.30 -11.39
N GLN A 56 4.93 -7.18 -10.68
CA GLN A 56 4.69 -8.56 -11.15
C GLN A 56 3.70 -8.59 -12.32
N LEU A 57 2.65 -7.77 -12.26
CA LEU A 57 1.68 -7.67 -13.35
C LEU A 57 2.31 -7.05 -14.60
N SER A 58 3.15 -6.02 -14.47
CA SER A 58 3.83 -5.39 -15.60
C SER A 58 4.88 -6.28 -16.29
N LYS A 59 5.34 -7.36 -15.63
CA LYS A 59 6.25 -8.35 -16.24
C LYS A 59 5.52 -9.46 -17.01
N LYS A 60 4.21 -9.60 -16.80
CA LYS A 60 3.38 -10.65 -17.43
C LYS A 60 2.65 -10.18 -18.70
N THR A 61 2.59 -8.87 -18.92
CA THR A 61 2.13 -8.21 -20.16
C THR A 61 3.32 -7.74 -20.96
#